data_AF-A0A182MR41-F1
#
_entry.id   AF-A0A182MR41-F1
#
_cell.length_a   1.000
_cell.length_b   1.000
_cell.length_c   1.000
_cell.angle_alpha   90.00
_cell.angle_beta   90.00
_cell.angle_gamma   90.00
#
_symmetry.space_group_name_H-M   'P 1'
#
loop_
_entity.id
_entity.type
_entity.pdbx_description
1 polymer ?
#
loop_
_entity_poly.entity_id
_entity_poly.type
_entity_poly.pdbx_seq_one_letter_code
_entity_poly.pdbx_strand_id
1 'polypeptide(L)'
;MLSLALGLRLALIATSLGVLLTRVDGKEHNHIFDASELDCAGNVTYGAVTLTAYHPLFDSDRKRDYLDAENRKLYTLQEYLDNRAPYVTVGMDPNLRLPYGKEACIPELNRHFRRAVRLQVRDTHEDLRDGGYRRVDICVRTQEDSYDDIVNLLQVTLVL
;
A
#
# COMPACT_ATOMS: atom_id res chain seq x y z
N MET A 1 -15.81 27.18 -71.07
CA MET A 1 -16.23 25.97 -70.32
C MET A 1 -16.73 26.44 -68.96
N LEU A 2 -17.92 25.93 -68.59
CA LEU A 2 -18.65 25.87 -67.29
C LEU A 2 -17.94 26.46 -66.04
N SER A 3 -18.60 27.05 -65.04
CA SER A 3 -19.88 26.65 -64.42
C SER A 3 -20.42 27.67 -63.39
N LEU A 4 -21.75 27.66 -63.25
CA LEU A 4 -22.66 27.83 -62.10
C LEU A 4 -22.06 27.93 -60.67
N ALA A 5 -22.70 28.39 -59.61
CA ALA A 5 -23.92 29.17 -59.29
C ALA A 5 -24.00 29.15 -57.73
N LEU A 6 -24.57 30.21 -57.14
CA LEU A 6 -25.52 30.23 -56.00
C LEU A 6 -25.35 29.24 -54.81
N GLY A 7 -25.26 29.77 -53.57
CA GLY A 7 -25.55 28.94 -52.39
C GLY A 7 -25.20 29.53 -51.02
N LEU A 8 -25.94 30.55 -50.57
CA LEU A 8 -26.01 30.96 -49.18
C LEU A 8 -26.71 29.85 -48.35
N ARG A 9 -26.02 29.23 -47.38
CA ARG A 9 -26.66 28.53 -46.26
C ARG A 9 -25.84 28.70 -44.98
N LEU A 10 -26.30 29.61 -44.12
CA LEU A 10 -26.03 29.53 -42.68
C LEU A 10 -26.68 28.26 -42.14
N ALA A 11 -25.89 27.39 -41.52
CA ALA A 11 -26.40 26.36 -40.62
C ALA A 11 -25.82 26.63 -39.23
N LEU A 12 -26.62 27.26 -38.36
CA LEU A 12 -26.38 27.20 -36.91
C LEU A 12 -26.65 25.77 -36.47
N ILE A 13 -25.61 25.04 -36.07
CA ILE A 13 -25.77 23.83 -35.26
C ILE A 13 -25.45 24.25 -33.83
N ALA A 14 -26.49 24.63 -33.10
CA ALA A 14 -26.43 24.75 -31.65
C ALA A 14 -26.28 23.33 -31.09
N THR A 15 -25.08 22.95 -30.68
CA THR A 15 -24.87 21.73 -29.89
C THR A 15 -25.42 21.99 -28.49
N SER A 16 -26.64 21.51 -28.26
CA SER A 16 -27.23 21.43 -26.93
C SER A 16 -26.39 20.48 -26.08
N LEU A 17 -25.48 21.04 -25.28
CA LEU A 17 -24.76 20.32 -24.23
C LEU A 17 -25.78 20.01 -23.12
N GLY A 18 -26.43 18.85 -23.22
CA GLY A 18 -27.28 18.33 -22.16
C GLY A 18 -26.40 17.99 -20.96
N VAL A 19 -26.28 18.93 -20.01
CA VAL A 19 -25.70 18.67 -18.69
C VAL A 19 -26.67 17.73 -17.98
N LEU A 20 -26.40 16.43 -18.06
CA LEU A 20 -27.09 15.43 -17.27
C LEU A 20 -26.62 15.59 -15.82
N LEU A 21 -27.36 16.38 -15.04
CA LEU A 21 -27.21 16.44 -13.58
C LEU A 21 -27.62 15.09 -13.01
N THR A 22 -26.65 14.18 -12.86
CA THR A 22 -26.85 13.01 -12.01
C THR A 22 -27.02 13.52 -10.58
N ARG A 23 -28.20 13.28 -10.00
CA ARG A 23 -28.39 13.41 -8.57
C ARG A 23 -27.45 12.41 -7.89
N VAL A 24 -26.37 12.91 -7.32
CA VAL A 24 -25.59 12.16 -6.33
C VAL A 24 -26.46 12.12 -5.08
N ASP A 25 -27.16 11.00 -4.88
CA ASP A 25 -27.84 10.71 -3.62
C ASP A 25 -26.73 10.43 -2.59
N GLY A 26 -26.32 11.47 -1.88
CA GLY A 26 -25.39 11.40 -0.77
C GLY A 26 -26.04 10.71 0.40
N LYS A 27 -26.12 9.38 0.35
CA LYS A 27 -26.54 8.56 1.48
C LYS A 27 -25.37 8.53 2.46
N GLU A 28 -25.36 9.50 3.36
CA GLU A 28 -24.45 9.59 4.50
C GLU A 28 -24.68 8.35 5.38
N HIS A 29 -23.91 7.30 5.12
CA HIS A 29 -23.91 6.12 5.97
C HIS A 29 -23.07 6.49 7.19
N ASN A 30 -23.73 6.64 8.33
CA ASN A 30 -23.08 6.62 9.64
C ASN A 30 -22.45 5.23 9.82
N HIS A 31 -21.26 5.03 9.25
CA HIS A 31 -20.50 3.82 9.40
C HIS A 31 -19.97 3.77 10.83
N ILE A 32 -20.64 3.02 11.68
CA ILE A 32 -20.10 2.68 13.00
C ILE A 32 -18.94 1.74 12.73
N PHE A 33 -17.72 2.22 12.97
CA PHE A 33 -16.50 1.43 12.83
C PHE A 33 -16.54 0.25 13.80
N ASP A 34 -16.56 -0.99 13.28
CA ASP A 34 -16.47 -2.18 14.11
C ASP A 34 -14.99 -2.44 14.44
N ALA A 35 -14.66 -2.55 15.72
CA ALA A 35 -13.30 -2.84 16.16
C ALA A 35 -12.79 -4.18 15.63
N SER A 36 -13.69 -5.12 15.31
CA SER A 36 -13.35 -6.42 14.71
C SER A 36 -12.73 -6.28 13.31
N GLU A 37 -12.95 -5.16 12.62
CA GLU A 37 -12.32 -4.88 11.32
C GLU A 37 -10.80 -4.67 11.43
N LEU A 38 -10.27 -4.47 12.64
CA LEU A 38 -8.83 -4.35 12.90
C LEU A 38 -8.16 -5.68 13.25
N ASP A 39 -8.95 -6.74 13.45
CA ASP A 39 -8.42 -8.03 13.85
C ASP A 39 -7.63 -8.67 12.71
N CYS A 40 -6.54 -9.34 13.08
CA CYS A 40 -5.70 -10.05 12.14
C CYS A 40 -6.29 -11.43 11.84
N ALA A 41 -6.66 -11.66 10.59
CA ALA A 41 -6.98 -12.99 10.10
C ALA A 41 -5.69 -13.80 9.95
N GLY A 42 -5.56 -14.92 10.65
CA GLY A 42 -4.44 -15.83 10.52
C GLY A 42 -4.50 -16.97 11.52
N ASN A 43 -3.68 -17.99 11.29
CA ASN A 43 -3.72 -19.23 12.06
C ASN A 43 -2.51 -19.38 12.97
N VAL A 44 -1.44 -18.64 12.70
CA VAL A 44 -0.19 -18.72 13.46
C VAL A 44 0.16 -17.36 14.01
N THR A 45 0.43 -17.32 15.31
CA THR A 45 0.77 -16.09 16.03
C THR A 45 2.16 -16.22 16.64
N TYR A 46 2.98 -15.22 16.42
CA TYR A 46 4.31 -15.07 17.01
C TYR A 46 4.32 -13.82 17.89
N GLY A 47 4.73 -13.98 19.14
CA GLY A 47 4.88 -12.87 20.09
C GLY A 47 6.33 -12.38 20.20
N ALA A 48 6.51 -11.20 20.79
CA ALA A 48 7.82 -10.57 21.01
C ALA A 48 8.66 -10.44 19.73
N VAL A 49 8.00 -10.07 18.63
CA VAL A 49 8.66 -9.76 17.35
C VAL A 49 9.15 -8.32 17.40
N THR A 50 10.38 -8.08 16.97
CA THR A 50 10.90 -6.73 16.76
C THR A 50 10.44 -6.23 15.39
N LEU A 51 9.72 -5.12 15.38
CA LEU A 51 9.38 -4.37 14.18
C LEU A 51 10.40 -3.25 14.01
N THR A 52 11.01 -3.15 12.82
CA THR A 52 11.82 -1.99 12.44
C THR A 52 11.39 -1.45 11.08
N ALA A 53 11.85 -0.28 10.71
CA ALA A 53 11.55 0.33 9.41
C ALA A 53 12.78 0.38 8.50
N TYR A 54 12.53 0.26 7.19
CA TYR A 54 13.50 0.57 6.15
C TYR A 54 12.83 1.38 5.04
N HIS A 55 13.61 2.09 4.24
CA HIS A 55 13.07 2.87 3.12
C HIS A 55 13.85 2.61 1.83
N PRO A 56 13.21 2.71 0.66
CA PRO A 56 13.89 2.64 -0.63
C PRO A 56 14.94 3.75 -0.81
N LEU A 57 16.05 3.42 -1.46
CA LEU A 57 17.07 4.37 -1.93
C LEU A 57 17.04 4.46 -3.46
N PHE A 58 16.19 5.32 -4.00
CA PHE A 58 15.97 5.42 -5.44
C PHE A 58 17.17 5.94 -6.24
N ASP A 59 18.07 6.67 -5.58
CA ASP A 59 19.30 7.19 -6.21
C ASP A 59 20.47 6.17 -6.15
N SER A 60 20.21 4.95 -5.68
CA SER A 60 21.22 3.88 -5.65
C SER A 60 21.37 3.19 -7.00
N ASP A 61 22.60 2.86 -7.37
CA ASP A 61 22.91 2.01 -8.54
C ASP A 61 22.48 0.54 -8.32
N ARG A 62 22.14 0.15 -7.10
CA ARG A 62 21.74 -1.23 -6.75
C ARG A 62 20.23 -1.35 -6.75
N LYS A 63 19.70 -2.13 -7.69
CA LYS A 63 18.27 -2.48 -7.78
C LYS A 63 17.66 -2.97 -6.46
N ARG A 64 18.42 -3.73 -5.66
CA ARG A 64 17.99 -4.25 -4.35
C ARG A 64 17.63 -3.16 -3.36
N ASP A 65 18.16 -1.95 -3.53
CA ASP A 65 17.94 -0.86 -2.58
C ASP A 65 16.58 -0.17 -2.80
N TYR A 66 15.89 -0.46 -3.91
CA TYR A 66 14.58 0.14 -4.21
C TYR A 66 13.57 -0.83 -4.84
N LEU A 67 13.91 -2.12 -4.99
CA LEU A 67 13.03 -3.19 -5.46
C LEU A 67 13.05 -4.37 -4.48
N ASP A 68 11.92 -5.07 -4.40
CA ASP A 68 11.75 -6.27 -3.56
C ASP A 68 12.55 -7.48 -4.07
N ALA A 69 12.54 -8.58 -3.32
CA ALA A 69 13.34 -9.78 -3.59
C ALA A 69 13.14 -10.39 -5.00
N GLU A 70 12.03 -10.09 -5.67
CA GLU A 70 11.73 -10.49 -7.04
C GLU A 70 11.97 -9.38 -8.08
N ASN A 71 12.65 -8.29 -7.72
CA ASN A 71 12.85 -7.09 -8.52
C ASN A 71 11.54 -6.36 -8.88
N ARG A 72 10.54 -6.40 -8.00
CA ARG A 72 9.30 -5.63 -8.16
C ARG A 72 9.31 -4.38 -7.29
N LYS A 73 8.44 -3.43 -7.63
CA LYS A 73 8.27 -2.19 -6.87
C LYS A 73 7.93 -2.51 -5.40
N LEU A 74 8.64 -1.87 -4.48
CA LEU A 74 8.29 -1.80 -3.07
C LEU A 74 7.07 -0.90 -2.86
N TYR A 75 6.12 -1.32 -2.03
CA TYR A 75 5.00 -0.49 -1.62
C TYR A 75 5.17 -0.08 -0.17
N THR A 76 5.18 1.23 0.05
CA THR A 76 5.46 1.83 1.34
C THR A 76 4.20 1.91 2.20
N LEU A 77 4.37 1.95 3.52
CA LEU A 77 3.27 2.16 4.47
C LEU A 77 2.47 3.42 4.11
N GLN A 78 3.16 4.50 3.80
CA GLN A 78 2.52 5.77 3.49
C GLN A 78 1.75 5.73 2.17
N GLU A 79 2.27 5.09 1.12
CA GLU A 79 1.48 4.87 -0.10
C GLU A 79 0.21 4.05 0.18
N TYR A 80 0.26 3.08 1.08
CA TYR A 80 -0.91 2.30 1.47
C TYR A 80 -1.94 3.16 2.24
N LEU A 81 -1.47 3.93 3.22
CA LEU A 81 -2.32 4.84 4.00
C LEU A 81 -2.98 5.90 3.10
N ASP A 82 -2.27 6.38 2.08
CA ASP A 82 -2.76 7.30 1.04
C ASP A 82 -3.72 6.64 0.02
N ASN A 83 -4.02 5.33 0.13
CA ASN A 83 -4.78 4.53 -0.85
C ASN A 83 -4.13 4.46 -2.25
N ARG A 84 -2.81 4.60 -2.33
CA ARG A 84 -2.00 4.52 -3.56
C ARG A 84 -1.29 3.18 -3.74
N ALA A 85 -1.38 2.29 -2.74
CA ALA A 85 -0.84 0.95 -2.79
C ALA A 85 -1.86 -0.10 -2.31
N PRO A 86 -1.86 -1.32 -2.88
CA PRO A 86 -2.78 -2.38 -2.49
C PRO A 86 -2.38 -3.11 -1.19
N TYR A 87 -1.11 -2.99 -0.79
CA TYR A 87 -0.52 -3.58 0.41
C TYR A 87 0.75 -2.79 0.80
N VAL A 88 1.33 -3.09 1.95
CA VAL A 88 2.65 -2.64 2.40
C VAL A 88 3.64 -3.79 2.27
N THR A 89 4.79 -3.52 1.66
CA THR A 89 5.87 -4.50 1.61
C THR A 89 6.53 -4.62 2.98
N VAL A 90 6.73 -5.85 3.43
CA VAL A 90 7.58 -6.15 4.59
C VAL A 90 8.71 -7.11 4.21
N GLY A 91 9.84 -6.94 4.88
CA GLY A 91 11.01 -7.80 4.82
C GLY A 91 11.05 -8.78 5.99
N MET A 92 11.42 -10.03 5.71
CA MET A 92 11.68 -11.06 6.74
C MET A 92 12.91 -11.90 6.41
N ASP A 93 13.31 -12.76 7.36
CA ASP A 93 14.44 -13.68 7.21
C ASP A 93 14.27 -14.59 5.97
N PRO A 94 15.25 -14.59 5.04
CA PRO A 94 15.17 -15.39 3.82
C PRO A 94 15.16 -16.90 4.10
N ASN A 95 15.69 -17.34 5.25
CA ASN A 95 15.75 -18.76 5.63
C ASN A 95 14.38 -19.34 5.96
N LEU A 96 13.36 -18.51 6.24
CA LEU A 96 11.99 -18.97 6.49
C LEU A 96 11.32 -19.58 5.26
N ARG A 97 11.78 -19.22 4.04
CA ARG A 97 11.23 -19.69 2.76
C ARG A 97 9.70 -19.54 2.66
N LEU A 98 9.18 -18.44 3.20
CA LEU A 98 7.75 -18.11 3.07
C LEU A 98 7.41 -17.89 1.58
N PRO A 99 6.19 -18.26 1.14
CA PRO A 99 5.73 -17.95 -0.21
C PRO A 99 5.83 -16.44 -0.47
N TYR A 100 6.28 -16.06 -1.67
CA TYR A 100 6.35 -14.65 -2.05
C TYR A 100 4.96 -14.01 -2.02
N GLY A 101 4.84 -12.87 -1.31
CA GLY A 101 3.57 -12.20 -1.09
C GLY A 101 2.73 -12.82 0.03
N LYS A 102 3.29 -13.69 0.87
CA LYS A 102 2.64 -14.22 2.07
C LYS A 102 2.08 -13.06 2.89
N GLU A 103 0.77 -13.11 3.15
CA GLU A 103 0.11 -12.10 3.98
C GLU A 103 0.62 -12.19 5.42
N ALA A 104 0.80 -11.03 6.01
CA ALA A 104 1.17 -10.83 7.40
C ALA A 104 0.28 -9.75 8.01
N CYS A 105 0.14 -9.78 9.33
CA CYS A 105 -0.64 -8.78 10.05
C CYS A 105 -0.01 -8.48 11.41
N ILE A 106 -0.01 -7.20 11.78
CA ILE A 106 0.48 -6.71 13.06
C ILE A 106 -0.66 -5.92 13.72
N PRO A 107 -1.36 -6.48 14.72
CA PRO A 107 -2.52 -5.84 15.35
C PRO A 107 -2.22 -4.46 15.95
N GLU A 108 -0.99 -4.24 16.43
CA GLU A 108 -0.53 -2.96 16.95
C GLU A 108 -0.56 -1.86 15.88
N LEU A 109 -0.12 -2.16 14.65
CA LEU A 109 -0.20 -1.23 13.52
C LEU A 109 -1.65 -0.95 13.13
N ASN A 110 -2.48 -2.00 13.06
CA ASN A 110 -3.90 -1.84 12.72
C ASN A 110 -4.62 -0.89 13.67
N ARG A 111 -4.38 -1.07 14.99
CA ARG A 111 -4.95 -0.23 16.04
C ARG A 111 -4.45 1.22 15.96
N HIS A 112 -3.15 1.41 15.73
CA HIS A 112 -2.59 2.75 15.62
C HIS A 112 -3.17 3.53 14.44
N PHE A 113 -3.19 2.93 13.25
CA PHE A 113 -3.70 3.58 12.04
C PHE A 113 -5.22 3.53 11.91
N ARG A 114 -5.92 2.85 12.84
CA ARG A 114 -7.37 2.58 12.79
C ARG A 114 -7.81 2.05 11.43
N ARG A 115 -7.01 1.14 10.90
CA ARG A 115 -7.18 0.53 9.58
C ARG A 115 -6.52 -0.83 9.56
N ALA A 116 -7.14 -1.83 8.93
CA ALA A 116 -6.46 -3.08 8.61
C ALA A 116 -5.32 -2.83 7.61
N VAL A 117 -4.08 -2.77 8.09
CA VAL A 117 -2.89 -2.58 7.25
C VAL A 117 -2.53 -3.92 6.63
N ARG A 118 -2.75 -4.05 5.32
CA ARG A 118 -2.42 -5.27 4.58
C ARG A 118 -0.92 -5.37 4.35
N LEU A 119 -0.23 -6.23 5.10
CA LEU A 119 1.21 -6.47 4.94
C LEU A 119 1.45 -7.69 4.06
N GLN A 120 2.50 -7.64 3.23
CA GLN A 120 2.95 -8.79 2.44
C GLN A 120 4.45 -8.97 2.52
N VAL A 121 4.87 -10.19 2.88
CA VAL A 121 6.27 -10.60 2.92
C VAL A 121 6.76 -10.79 1.49
N ARG A 122 7.51 -9.81 0.99
CA ARG A 122 8.01 -9.79 -0.40
C ARG A 122 9.48 -9.47 -0.50
N ASP A 123 10.08 -9.03 0.59
CA ASP A 123 11.45 -8.54 0.59
C ASP A 123 12.32 -9.25 1.62
N THR A 124 13.62 -9.08 1.47
CA THR A 124 14.62 -9.62 2.38
C THR A 124 15.95 -8.88 2.22
N HIS A 125 16.72 -8.82 3.31
CA HIS A 125 18.02 -8.16 3.38
C HIS A 125 19.01 -9.04 4.16
N GLU A 126 20.30 -8.78 4.00
CA GLU A 126 21.34 -9.54 4.71
C GLU A 126 21.18 -9.44 6.23
N ASP A 127 20.82 -8.26 6.73
CA ASP A 127 20.59 -7.98 8.16
C ASP A 127 19.37 -8.69 8.77
N LEU A 128 18.52 -9.28 7.92
CA LEU A 128 17.36 -10.08 8.34
C LEU A 128 17.69 -11.58 8.47
N ARG A 129 18.86 -12.02 7.99
CA ARG A 129 19.26 -13.43 8.04
C ARG A 129 19.38 -13.90 9.49
N ASP A 130 18.89 -15.11 9.75
CA ASP A 130 18.87 -15.76 11.06
C ASP A 130 17.99 -15.06 12.13
N GLY A 131 17.21 -14.05 11.71
CA GLY A 131 16.18 -13.42 12.53
C GLY A 131 14.96 -14.32 12.78
N GLY A 132 14.70 -15.28 11.89
CA GLY A 132 13.52 -16.12 11.87
C GLY A 132 12.24 -15.28 11.93
N TYR A 133 11.27 -15.73 12.72
CA TYR A 133 10.02 -15.00 12.97
C TYR A 133 10.15 -13.86 13.99
N ARG A 134 11.35 -13.56 14.50
CA ARG A 134 11.55 -12.59 15.58
C ARG A 134 11.77 -11.16 15.08
N ARG A 135 11.89 -10.96 13.76
CA ARG A 135 12.08 -9.64 13.16
C ARG A 135 11.26 -9.49 11.89
N VAL A 136 10.64 -8.31 11.75
CA VAL A 136 9.95 -7.87 10.54
C VAL A 136 10.39 -6.44 10.26
N ASP A 137 10.78 -6.16 9.02
CA ASP A 137 11.11 -4.79 8.60
C ASP A 137 9.99 -4.25 7.71
N ILE A 138 9.38 -3.13 8.05
CA ILE A 138 8.31 -2.49 7.28
C ILE A 138 8.87 -1.44 6.32
N CYS A 139 8.43 -1.48 5.06
CA CYS A 139 8.85 -0.52 4.07
C CYS A 139 8.12 0.82 4.29
N VAL A 140 8.86 1.89 4.55
CA VAL A 140 8.37 3.26 4.68
C VAL A 140 8.91 4.15 3.56
N ARG A 141 8.31 5.32 3.36
CA ARG A 141 8.54 6.16 2.18
C ARG A 141 9.91 6.84 2.19
N THR A 142 10.31 7.37 3.34
CA THR A 142 11.53 8.18 3.48
C THR A 142 12.30 7.80 4.74
N GLN A 143 13.50 8.34 4.86
CA GLN A 143 14.30 8.22 6.07
C GLN A 143 13.63 8.85 7.28
N GLU A 144 12.93 9.98 7.10
CA GLU A 144 12.20 10.64 8.19
C GLU A 144 11.04 9.76 8.68
N ASP A 145 10.32 9.11 7.76
CA ASP A 145 9.25 8.16 8.10
C ASP A 145 9.79 6.93 8.86
N SER A 146 11.08 6.60 8.74
CA SER A 146 11.67 5.46 9.46
C SER A 146 12.01 5.77 10.91
N TYR A 147 11.87 7.03 11.34
CA TYR A 147 12.08 7.44 12.73
C TYR A 147 10.80 7.44 13.57
N ASP A 148 9.64 7.15 12.99
CA ASP A 148 8.40 7.04 13.75
C ASP A 148 8.45 5.84 14.70
N ASP A 149 8.12 6.07 15.97
CA ASP A 149 8.13 5.05 17.01
C ASP A 149 7.19 3.88 16.67
N ILE A 150 6.08 4.14 15.97
CA ILE A 150 5.10 3.08 15.67
C ILE A 150 5.65 1.98 14.75
N VAL A 151 6.65 2.32 13.93
CA VAL A 151 7.32 1.38 13.03
C VAL A 151 8.63 0.84 13.61
N ASN A 152 8.94 1.16 14.88
CA ASN A 152 10.16 0.75 15.59
C ASN A 152 9.83 0.19 16.99
N LEU A 153 9.07 -0.90 17.03
CA LEU A 153 8.59 -1.51 18.26
C LEU A 153 9.39 -2.77 18.60
N LEU A 154 9.91 -2.84 19.82
CA LEU A 154 10.70 -4.01 20.28
C LEU A 154 9.85 -5.27 20.47
N GLN A 155 8.54 -5.11 20.67
CA GLN A 155 7.61 -6.21 20.92
C GLN A 155 6.28 -5.92 20.22
N VAL A 156 6.04 -6.62 19.13
CA VAL A 156 4.74 -6.69 18.45
C VAL A 156 4.27 -8.13 18.32
N THR A 157 2.99 -8.28 17.99
CA THR A 157 2.40 -9.55 17.60
C THR A 157 2.47 -9.67 16.08
N LEU A 158 3.02 -10.77 15.57
CA LEU A 158 2.98 -11.11 14.15
C LEU A 158 2.00 -12.24 13.93
N VAL A 159 1.05 -12.02 13.03
CA VAL A 159 0.08 -13.03 12.59
C VAL A 159 0.35 -13.39 11.13
N LEU A 160 0.48 -14.69 10.84
CA LEU A 160 0.68 -15.26 9.50
C LEU A 160 -0.42 -16.30 9.15
#